data_AF-A0A1I8MDS0-F1
#
_entry.id   AF-A0A1I8MDS0-F1
#
_cell.length_a   1.000
_cell.length_b   1.000
_cell.length_c   1.000
_cell.angle_alpha   90.00
_cell.angle_beta   90.00
_cell.angle_gamma   90.00
#
_symmetry.space_group_name_H-M   'P 1'
#
loop_
_entity.id
_entity.type
_entity.pdbx_description
1 polymer ?
#
loop_
_entity_poly.entity_id
_entity_poly.type
_entity_poly.pdbx_seq_one_letter_code
_entity_poly.pdbx_strand_id
1 'polypeptide(L)'
;MRFTNLKCEELRPDFAVFEECRLTVVKRDIISLNIDVKLLKVPVTSTTVGVVNLAFFKKFNGYRPYFCNITYDFCKFMENRNRQSYAKIFLDAILKDSNVNHTCPFDHNIIVKDLILDESKFKFFPIPRGDYMLRIKVAAYNDWKADVKVYFSILADL
;
A
#
# COMPACT_ATOMS: atom_id res chain seq x y z
N MET A 1 -1.47 -5.73 -15.79
CA MET A 1 -0.71 -5.85 -14.54
C MET A 1 -1.41 -6.89 -13.69
N ARG A 2 -0.69 -7.73 -12.95
CA ARG A 2 -1.30 -8.81 -12.16
C ARG A 2 -0.58 -9.00 -10.83
N PHE A 3 -1.32 -9.11 -9.73
CA PHE A 3 -0.75 -9.50 -8.44
C PHE A 3 -0.22 -10.94 -8.49
N THR A 4 0.96 -11.15 -7.93
CA THR A 4 1.61 -12.47 -7.90
C THR A 4 1.79 -13.00 -6.50
N ASN A 5 1.94 -12.13 -5.51
CA ASN A 5 2.07 -12.53 -4.10
C ASN A 5 1.72 -11.35 -3.19
N LEU A 6 1.37 -11.65 -1.94
CA LEU A 6 1.12 -10.69 -0.88
C LEU A 6 1.71 -11.23 0.42
N LYS A 7 2.45 -10.39 1.14
CA LYS A 7 2.95 -10.72 2.48
C LYS A 7 2.62 -9.57 3.43
N CYS A 8 1.92 -9.87 4.51
CA CYS A 8 1.69 -8.93 5.60
C CYS A 8 2.43 -9.41 6.84
N GLU A 9 3.11 -8.50 7.51
CA GLU A 9 3.90 -8.77 8.69
C GLU A 9 3.52 -7.78 9.80
N GLU A 10 3.13 -8.33 10.95
CA GLU A 10 2.79 -7.59 12.16
C GLU A 10 4.05 -7.37 12.98
N LEU A 11 4.53 -6.13 13.05
CA LEU A 11 5.73 -5.80 13.83
C LEU A 11 5.38 -5.50 15.30
N ARG A 12 4.12 -5.09 15.52
CA ARG A 12 3.54 -4.78 16.83
C ARG A 12 2.08 -5.28 16.90
N PRO A 13 1.86 -6.55 17.24
CA PRO A 13 0.52 -7.13 17.37
C PRO A 13 -0.33 -6.49 18.47
N ASP A 14 0.29 -5.80 19.43
CA ASP A 14 -0.41 -5.02 20.47
C ASP A 14 -1.00 -3.70 19.95
N PHE A 15 -0.65 -3.30 18.71
CA PHE A 15 -1.08 -2.07 18.08
C PHE A 15 -2.07 -2.33 16.94
N ALA A 16 -1.72 -3.24 16.02
CA ALA A 16 -2.56 -3.59 14.88
C ALA A 16 -2.33 -5.04 14.45
N VAL A 17 -3.39 -5.66 13.95
CA VAL A 17 -3.42 -7.08 13.54
C VAL A 17 -4.08 -7.18 12.18
N PHE A 18 -3.60 -8.06 11.31
CA PHE A 18 -4.23 -8.34 10.02
C PHE A 18 -5.33 -9.40 10.21
N GLU A 19 -6.59 -9.00 10.15
CA GLU A 19 -7.73 -9.93 10.12
C GLU A 19 -7.84 -10.60 8.74
N GLU A 20 -7.44 -9.89 7.68
CA GLU A 20 -7.36 -10.42 6.33
C GLU A 20 -6.08 -9.93 5.63
N CYS A 21 -5.37 -10.85 4.96
CA CYS A 21 -4.26 -10.53 4.07
C CYS A 21 -4.13 -11.64 3.03
N ARG A 22 -4.89 -11.53 1.94
CA ARG A 22 -4.87 -12.56 0.88
C ARG A 22 -5.14 -12.00 -0.51
N LEU A 23 -4.75 -12.80 -1.50
CA LEU A 23 -5.13 -12.60 -2.89
C LEU A 23 -6.28 -13.55 -3.25
N THR A 24 -7.26 -13.04 -3.98
CA THR A 24 -8.42 -13.82 -4.44
C THR A 24 -8.49 -13.80 -5.97
N VAL A 25 -8.77 -14.94 -6.59
CA VAL A 25 -9.00 -15.01 -8.04
C VAL A 25 -10.46 -14.63 -8.31
N VAL A 26 -10.67 -13.48 -8.95
CA VAL A 26 -12.01 -13.00 -9.31
C VAL A 26 -12.51 -13.69 -10.58
N LYS A 27 -11.63 -13.75 -11.60
CA LYS A 27 -11.83 -14.49 -12.85
C LYS A 27 -10.48 -14.82 -13.47
N ARG A 28 -10.48 -15.52 -14.60
CA ARG A 28 -9.24 -15.87 -15.31
C ARG A 28 -8.36 -14.63 -15.51
N ASP A 29 -7.13 -14.73 -15.01
CA ASP A 29 -6.09 -13.69 -15.03
C ASP A 29 -6.41 -12.37 -14.32
N ILE A 30 -7.51 -12.31 -13.54
CA ILE A 30 -7.83 -11.17 -12.67
C ILE A 30 -7.79 -11.61 -11.21
N ILE A 31 -6.83 -11.03 -10.49
CA ILE A 31 -6.61 -11.27 -9.07
C ILE A 31 -6.94 -9.98 -8.33
N SER A 32 -7.74 -10.09 -7.27
CA SER A 32 -7.98 -9.01 -6.33
C SER A 32 -7.14 -9.18 -5.07
N LEU A 33 -6.77 -8.05 -4.47
CA LEU A 33 -6.07 -7.96 -3.20
C LEU A 33 -7.06 -7.56 -2.11
N ASN A 34 -7.07 -8.31 -1.02
CA ASN A 34 -7.91 -8.07 0.15
C ASN A 34 -7.03 -7.97 1.40
N ILE A 35 -7.14 -6.85 2.11
CA ILE A 35 -6.46 -6.57 3.36
C ILE A 35 -7.47 -5.98 4.35
N ASP A 36 -7.54 -6.54 5.54
CA ASP A 36 -8.27 -5.98 6.68
C ASP A 36 -7.31 -5.89 7.86
N VAL A 37 -7.09 -4.66 8.35
CA VAL A 37 -6.23 -4.37 9.48
C VAL A 37 -7.08 -3.82 10.61
N LYS A 38 -7.12 -4.57 11.71
CA LYS A 38 -7.74 -4.13 12.94
C LYS A 38 -6.77 -3.32 13.77
N LEU A 39 -7.15 -2.07 14.05
CA LEU A 39 -6.41 -1.19 14.95
C LEU A 39 -6.84 -1.47 16.40
N LEU A 40 -5.93 -1.94 17.24
CA LEU A 40 -6.19 -2.21 18.65
C LEU A 40 -5.98 -0.98 19.53
N LYS A 41 -5.14 -0.04 19.09
CA LYS A 41 -4.87 1.23 19.77
C LYS A 41 -5.38 2.38 18.91
N VAL A 42 -6.59 2.85 19.25
CA VAL A 42 -7.28 3.96 18.59
C VAL A 42 -7.52 5.11 19.58
N PRO A 43 -7.64 6.37 19.12
CA PRO A 43 -7.51 6.83 17.73
C PRO A 43 -6.06 7.06 17.30
N VAL A 44 -5.74 6.77 16.04
CA VAL A 44 -4.46 7.17 15.43
C VAL A 44 -4.58 8.60 14.92
N THR A 45 -3.94 9.55 15.62
CA THR A 45 -4.03 10.99 15.36
C THR A 45 -2.83 11.53 14.59
N SER A 46 -2.94 12.77 14.09
CA SER A 46 -1.82 13.49 13.46
C SER A 46 -0.62 13.68 14.40
N THR A 47 -0.85 13.86 15.71
CA THR A 47 0.20 13.94 16.75
C THR A 47 0.95 12.62 16.95
N THR A 48 0.29 11.50 16.65
CA THR A 48 0.88 10.15 16.71
C THR A 48 1.83 9.88 15.54
N VAL A 49 1.82 10.76 14.53
CA VAL A 49 2.59 10.70 13.27
C VAL A 49 2.49 9.31 12.63
N GLY A 50 1.40 9.08 11.89
CA GLY A 50 1.27 7.93 11.01
C GLY A 50 2.27 8.04 9.86
N VAL A 51 3.50 7.56 10.07
CA VAL A 51 4.56 7.60 9.06
C VAL A 51 4.39 6.41 8.13
N VAL A 52 4.29 6.68 6.83
CA VAL A 52 4.26 5.62 5.81
C VAL A 52 5.53 5.71 4.98
N ASN A 53 6.24 4.59 4.89
CA ASN A 53 7.34 4.41 3.96
C ASN A 53 6.87 3.57 2.78
N LEU A 54 7.02 4.12 1.57
CA LEU A 54 6.78 3.44 0.31
C LEU A 54 8.11 3.17 -0.37
N ALA A 55 8.41 1.89 -0.58
CA ALA A 55 9.61 1.47 -1.26
C ALA A 55 9.27 0.57 -2.47
N PHE A 56 9.74 0.96 -3.66
CA PHE A 56 9.45 0.28 -4.92
C PHE A 56 10.68 -0.44 -5.47
N PHE A 57 10.55 -1.75 -5.68
CA PHE A 57 11.63 -2.63 -6.09
C PHE A 57 11.30 -3.34 -7.40
N LYS A 58 12.32 -3.55 -8.24
CA LYS A 58 12.25 -4.36 -9.45
C LYS A 58 13.08 -5.62 -9.27
N LYS A 59 12.56 -6.75 -9.74
CA LYS A 59 13.26 -8.03 -9.72
C LYS A 59 14.20 -8.12 -10.91
N PHE A 60 15.48 -8.34 -10.61
CA PHE A 60 16.51 -8.76 -11.56
C PHE A 60 17.09 -10.10 -11.04
N ASN A 61 18.37 -10.14 -10.62
CA ASN A 61 18.96 -11.25 -9.85
C ASN A 61 18.56 -11.22 -8.35
N GLY A 62 17.43 -10.58 -8.03
CA GLY A 62 17.01 -10.17 -6.69
C GLY A 62 16.19 -8.88 -6.75
N TYR A 63 15.51 -8.53 -5.67
CA TYR A 63 14.76 -7.27 -5.59
C TYR A 63 15.73 -6.11 -5.32
N ARG A 64 15.90 -5.25 -6.30
CA ARG A 64 16.71 -4.03 -6.18
C ARG A 64 15.80 -2.80 -6.10
N PRO A 65 16.12 -1.79 -5.27
CA PRO A 65 15.40 -0.53 -5.28
C PRO A 65 15.37 0.02 -6.70
N TYR A 66 14.18 0.30 -7.23
CA TYR A 66 14.01 0.71 -8.62
C TYR A 66 13.73 2.20 -8.74
N PHE A 67 12.87 2.74 -7.87
CA PHE A 67 12.32 4.08 -8.12
C PHE A 67 12.16 4.96 -6.88
N CYS A 68 11.36 4.54 -5.90
CA CYS A 68 11.11 5.34 -4.69
C CYS A 68 11.46 4.55 -3.44
N ASN A 69 12.08 5.25 -2.49
CA ASN A 69 12.11 4.88 -1.08
C ASN A 69 11.81 6.17 -0.31
N ILE A 70 10.51 6.48 -0.22
CA ILE A 70 10.03 7.75 0.32
C ILE A 70 9.26 7.50 1.61
N THR A 71 9.45 8.40 2.56
CA THR A 71 8.76 8.37 3.85
C THR A 71 7.99 9.67 4.00
N TYR A 72 6.69 9.57 4.31
CA TYR A 72 5.83 10.74 4.50
C TYR A 72 4.92 10.55 5.71
N ASP A 73 4.54 11.68 6.30
CA ASP A 73 3.48 11.74 7.30
C ASP A 73 2.14 11.58 6.57
N PHE A 74 1.50 10.43 6.75
CA PHE A 74 0.27 10.06 6.06
C PHE A 74 -0.88 11.00 6.42
N CYS A 75 -1.00 11.41 7.69
CA CYS A 75 -2.05 12.33 8.12
C CYS A 75 -1.90 13.70 7.43
N LYS A 76 -0.69 14.26 7.40
CA LYS A 76 -0.42 15.53 6.72
C LYS A 76 -0.57 15.42 5.20
N PHE A 77 -0.20 14.27 4.63
CA PHE A 77 -0.38 14.02 3.20
C PHE A 77 -1.85 13.97 2.80
N MET A 78 -2.70 13.37 3.64
CA MET A 78 -4.14 13.31 3.43
C MET A 78 -4.82 14.67 3.58
N GLU A 79 -4.34 15.50 4.51
CA GLU A 79 -4.78 16.90 4.67
C GLU A 79 -4.42 17.77 3.46
N ASN A 80 -3.22 17.57 2.88
CA ASN A 80 -2.70 18.36 1.77
C ASN A 80 -2.38 17.51 0.52
N ARG A 81 -3.42 16.91 -0.09
CA ARG A 81 -3.31 16.08 -1.32
C ARG A 81 -2.92 16.83 -2.61
N ASN A 82 -2.73 18.14 -2.56
CA ASN A 82 -2.51 18.98 -3.74
C ASN A 82 -1.12 18.81 -4.39
N ARG A 83 -0.18 18.11 -3.74
CA ARG A 83 1.16 17.88 -4.30
C ARG A 83 1.17 16.64 -5.20
N GLN A 84 1.30 16.85 -6.52
CA GLN A 84 1.52 15.77 -7.49
C GLN A 84 2.80 15.02 -7.13
N SER A 85 2.69 13.77 -6.68
CA SER A 85 3.81 12.95 -6.21
C SER A 85 3.57 11.48 -6.53
N TYR A 86 4.63 10.68 -6.58
CA TYR A 86 4.50 9.23 -6.80
C TYR A 86 3.64 8.55 -5.72
N ALA A 87 3.74 9.01 -4.47
CA ALA A 87 2.86 8.56 -3.39
C ALA A 87 1.37 8.78 -3.70
N LYS A 88 1.02 9.91 -4.35
CA LYS A 88 -0.35 10.20 -4.77
C LYS A 88 -0.87 9.18 -5.79
N ILE A 89 -0.06 8.80 -6.79
CA ILE A 89 -0.44 7.81 -7.81
C ILE A 89 -0.76 6.46 -7.16
N PHE A 90 0.14 5.97 -6.29
CA PHE A 90 -0.09 4.71 -5.57
C PHE A 90 -1.28 4.79 -4.63
N LEU A 91 -1.46 5.91 -3.94
CA LEU A 91 -2.58 6.10 -3.03
C LEU A 91 -3.91 6.17 -3.80
N ASP A 92 -4.00 6.93 -4.88
CA ASP A 92 -5.20 7.06 -5.73
C ASP A 92 -5.60 5.72 -6.36
N ALA A 93 -4.66 4.80 -6.57
CA ALA A 93 -4.94 3.44 -7.02
C ALA A 93 -5.59 2.57 -5.94
N ILE A 94 -5.33 2.82 -4.64
CA ILE A 94 -5.84 2.03 -3.52
C ILE A 94 -7.11 2.66 -2.91
N LEU A 95 -7.22 3.99 -2.92
CA LEU A 95 -8.29 4.74 -2.25
C LEU A 95 -9.69 4.39 -2.71
N LYS A 96 -9.86 4.05 -3.99
CA LYS A 96 -11.17 3.70 -4.56
C LYS A 96 -11.76 2.45 -3.90
N ASP A 97 -10.88 1.51 -3.56
CA ASP A 97 -11.24 0.18 -3.05
C ASP A 97 -10.88 0.04 -1.57
N SER A 98 -10.77 1.17 -0.85
CA SER A 98 -10.43 1.20 0.57
C SER A 98 -11.22 2.24 1.36
N ASN A 99 -11.31 2.03 2.68
CA ASN A 99 -12.02 2.92 3.59
C ASN A 99 -11.12 4.05 4.16
N VAL A 100 -9.87 4.19 3.70
CA VAL A 100 -8.92 5.19 4.22
C VAL A 100 -9.04 6.55 3.55
N ASN A 101 -10.11 6.81 2.80
CA ASN A 101 -10.33 8.06 2.08
C ASN A 101 -10.91 9.18 2.97
N HIS A 102 -10.32 9.38 4.14
CA HIS A 102 -10.65 10.48 5.04
C HIS A 102 -9.38 10.99 5.72
N THR A 103 -9.46 12.19 6.30
CA THR A 103 -8.37 12.75 7.11
C THR A 103 -8.35 12.09 8.49
N CYS A 104 -7.17 12.02 9.11
CA CYS A 104 -7.02 11.57 10.50
C CYS A 104 -7.97 12.35 11.45
N PRO A 105 -8.45 11.73 12.55
CA PRO A 105 -8.00 10.46 13.13
C PRO A 105 -8.58 9.20 12.48
N PHE A 106 -7.87 8.08 12.60
CA PHE A 106 -8.38 6.73 12.29
C PHE A 106 -8.80 6.03 13.59
N ASP A 107 -10.08 5.68 13.69
CA ASP A 107 -10.68 4.99 14.84
C ASP A 107 -11.39 3.68 14.47
N HIS A 108 -11.28 3.26 13.20
CA HIS A 108 -11.87 2.04 12.66
C HIS A 108 -10.80 1.14 12.01
N ASN A 109 -11.19 -0.09 11.66
CA ASN A 109 -10.36 -0.99 10.86
C ASN A 109 -9.97 -0.35 9.53
N ILE A 110 -8.75 -0.60 9.06
CA ILE A 110 -8.28 -0.20 7.73
C ILE A 110 -8.56 -1.36 6.78
N ILE A 111 -9.45 -1.14 5.83
CA ILE A 111 -9.95 -2.17 4.91
C ILE A 111 -9.62 -1.76 3.48
N VAL A 112 -8.99 -2.67 2.75
CA VAL A 112 -8.81 -2.67 1.30
C VAL A 112 -9.50 -3.91 0.77
N LYS A 113 -10.58 -3.74 0.01
CA LYS A 113 -11.41 -4.87 -0.44
C LYS A 113 -11.50 -4.90 -1.95
N ASP A 114 -11.27 -6.07 -2.51
CA ASP A 114 -11.36 -6.37 -3.93
C ASP A 114 -10.54 -5.43 -4.83
N LEU A 115 -9.39 -4.95 -4.33
CA LEU A 115 -8.50 -4.08 -5.09
C LEU A 115 -7.96 -4.84 -6.32
N ILE A 116 -8.18 -4.30 -7.51
CA ILE A 116 -7.64 -4.83 -8.77
C ILE A 116 -6.69 -3.78 -9.36
N LEU A 117 -5.56 -4.21 -9.89
CA LEU A 117 -4.63 -3.31 -10.57
C LEU A 117 -5.24 -2.73 -11.84
N ASP A 118 -5.61 -1.46 -11.79
CA ASP A 118 -6.07 -0.69 -12.93
C ASP A 118 -4.88 -0.06 -13.66
N GLU A 119 -4.53 -0.60 -14.82
CA GLU A 119 -3.44 -0.11 -15.67
C GLU A 119 -3.63 1.37 -16.07
N SER A 120 -4.87 1.86 -16.14
CA SER A 120 -5.15 3.24 -16.52
C SER A 120 -4.58 4.27 -15.54
N LYS A 121 -4.41 3.88 -14.27
CA LYS A 121 -3.81 4.69 -13.21
C LYS A 121 -2.30 4.84 -13.33
N PHE A 122 -1.66 3.96 -14.10
CA PHE A 122 -0.21 3.90 -14.28
C PHE A 122 0.25 4.31 -15.69
N LYS A 123 -0.67 4.70 -16.59
CA LYS A 123 -0.36 5.08 -17.99
C LYS A 123 0.68 6.19 -18.16
N PHE A 124 0.79 7.10 -17.20
CA PHE A 124 1.77 8.19 -17.24
C PHE A 124 3.10 7.83 -16.55
N PHE A 125 3.20 6.61 -16.03
CA PHE A 125 4.31 6.14 -15.24
C PHE A 125 5.05 5.06 -16.04
N PRO A 126 6.21 5.36 -16.65
CA PRO A 126 6.89 4.45 -17.58
C PRO A 126 7.54 3.29 -16.81
N ILE A 127 6.74 2.31 -16.42
CA ILE A 127 7.22 1.08 -15.81
C ILE A 127 7.38 0.03 -16.91
N PRO A 128 8.62 -0.40 -17.22
CA PRO A 128 8.85 -1.45 -18.21
C PRO A 128 8.29 -2.79 -17.73
N ARG A 129 8.20 -3.77 -18.63
CA ARG A 129 7.88 -5.15 -18.25
C ARG A 129 8.83 -5.71 -17.17
N GLY A 130 8.27 -6.58 -16.34
CA GLY A 130 9.01 -7.30 -15.30
C GLY A 130 8.19 -7.60 -14.05
N ASP A 131 8.87 -8.18 -13.06
CA ASP A 131 8.32 -8.44 -11.74
C ASP A 131 8.73 -7.33 -10.77
N TYR A 132 7.79 -6.90 -9.94
CA TYR A 132 7.94 -5.78 -9.02
C TYR A 132 7.48 -6.15 -7.61
N MET A 133 7.99 -5.42 -6.63
CA MET A 133 7.55 -5.46 -5.24
C MET A 133 7.37 -4.03 -4.74
N LEU A 134 6.17 -3.72 -4.28
CA LEU A 134 5.87 -2.53 -3.49
C LEU A 134 5.90 -2.93 -2.01
N ARG A 135 6.77 -2.31 -1.23
CA ARG A 135 6.83 -2.46 0.23
C ARG A 135 6.26 -1.20 0.87
N ILE A 136 5.28 -1.40 1.74
CA ILE A 136 4.58 -0.37 2.50
C ILE A 136 4.83 -0.65 3.97
N LYS A 137 5.61 0.21 4.63
CA LYS A 137 5.78 0.13 6.09
C LYS A 137 5.01 1.25 6.74
N VAL A 138 4.33 0.92 7.84
CA VAL A 138 3.57 1.88 8.63
C VAL A 138 4.20 1.99 10.01
N ALA A 139 4.47 3.22 10.44
CA ALA A 139 4.93 3.54 11.79
C ALA A 139 3.95 4.51 12.46
N ALA A 140 3.85 4.37 13.77
CA ALA A 140 3.07 5.23 14.65
C ALA A 140 3.82 5.34 15.98
N TYR A 141 3.74 6.47 16.67
CA TYR A 141 4.48 6.70 17.92
C TYR A 141 5.99 6.41 17.78
N ASN A 142 6.61 6.83 16.66
CA ASN A 142 8.02 6.59 16.32
C ASN A 142 8.47 5.12 16.24
N ASP A 143 7.54 4.19 16.04
CA ASP A 143 7.84 2.77 15.99
C ASP A 143 7.08 2.08 14.84
N TRP A 144 7.74 1.14 14.15
CA TRP A 144 7.16 0.44 13.01
C TRP A 144 6.12 -0.58 13.49
N LYS A 145 4.91 -0.51 12.96
CA LYS A 145 3.76 -1.31 13.39
C LYS A 145 3.44 -2.44 12.41
N ALA A 146 3.59 -2.19 11.11
CA ALA A 146 3.28 -3.16 10.08
C ALA A 146 4.23 -3.03 8.87
N ASP A 147 4.46 -4.14 8.16
CA ASP A 147 5.19 -4.22 6.91
C ASP A 147 4.39 -5.06 5.90
N VAL A 148 3.93 -4.43 4.81
CA VAL A 148 3.17 -5.07 3.75
C VAL A 148 4.00 -5.09 2.47
N LYS A 149 4.19 -6.26 1.88
CA LYS A 149 4.89 -6.45 0.60
C LYS A 149 3.91 -6.98 -0.43
N VAL A 150 3.60 -6.15 -1.41
CA VAL A 150 2.74 -6.48 -2.54
C VAL A 150 3.62 -6.78 -3.74
N TYR A 151 3.43 -7.95 -4.34
CA TYR A 151 4.17 -8.38 -5.52
C TYR A 151 3.26 -8.41 -6.72
N PHE A 152 3.74 -7.89 -7.84
CA PHE A 152 2.98 -7.87 -9.09
C PHE A 152 3.89 -7.93 -10.31
N SER A 153 3.33 -8.38 -11.43
CA SER A 153 4.02 -8.50 -12.70
C SER A 153 3.36 -7.64 -13.77
N ILE A 154 4.20 -7.06 -14.60
CA ILE A 154 3.82 -6.25 -15.76
C ILE A 154 4.18 -7.05 -17.01
N LEU A 155 3.16 -7.50 -17.73
CA LEU A 155 3.28 -8.44 -18.86
C LEU A 155 3.44 -7.74 -20.22
N ALA A 156 3.04 -6.47 -20.33
CA ALA A 156 3.19 -5.63 -21.51
C ALA A 156 3.77 -4.27 -21.11
N ASP A 157 4.49 -3.58 -22.01
CA ASP A 157 4.99 -2.24 -21.72
C ASP A 157 3.80 -1.28 -21.67
N LEU A 158 3.73 -0.47 -20.61
CA LEU A 158 2.69 0.53 -20.36
C LEU A 158 3.07 1.89 -20.90
#